data_AF-A0A7G7KHT0-F1
#
_entry.id   AF-A0A7G7KHT0-F1
#
_cell.length_a   1.000
_cell.length_b   1.000
_cell.length_c   1.000
_cell.angle_alpha   90.00
_cell.angle_beta   90.00
_cell.angle_gamma   90.00
#
_symmetry.space_group_name_H-M   'P 1'
#
loop_
_entity.id
_entity.type
_entity.pdbx_description
1 polymer ?
#
loop_
_entity_poly.entity_id
_entity_poly.type
_entity_poly.pdbx_seq_one_letter_code
_entity_poly.pdbx_strand_id
1 'polypeptide(L)'
;MSQQNLDRFLKQASADPALTDKVKAARSAEELIQVAADHGHELHHATVVRHNLHNMAGMSDQEITELGNKIFEQNFGDVFIGRFI
;
A
#
# COMPACT_ATOMS: atom_id res chain seq x y z
N MET A 1 9.62 -14.93 0.92
CA MET A 1 8.42 -14.95 1.77
C MET A 1 7.87 -13.53 1.82
N SER A 2 6.74 -13.19 1.21
CA SER A 2 6.45 -11.76 1.05
C SER A 2 4.98 -11.32 0.99
N GLN A 3 4.06 -12.07 0.38
CA GLN A 3 2.66 -11.60 0.30
C GLN A 3 1.93 -11.67 1.65
N GLN A 4 2.06 -12.77 2.40
CA GLN A 4 1.45 -12.90 3.73
C GLN A 4 1.97 -11.88 4.76
N ASN A 5 3.22 -11.43 4.63
CA ASN A 5 3.76 -10.39 5.50
C ASN A 5 3.16 -9.03 5.16
N LEU A 6 2.96 -8.74 3.87
CA LEU A 6 2.24 -7.56 3.42
C LEU A 6 0.81 -7.57 3.97
N ASP A 7 0.08 -8.68 3.82
CA ASP A 7 -1.30 -8.77 4.33
C ASP A 7 -1.38 -8.59 5.85
N ARG A 8 -0.42 -9.16 6.61
CA ARG A 8 -0.34 -8.97 8.06
C ARG A 8 -0.04 -7.52 8.44
N PHE A 9 0.90 -6.88 7.74
CA PHE A 9 1.23 -5.48 7.94
C PHE A 9 0.02 -4.58 7.67
N LEU A 10 -0.66 -4.77 6.55
CA LEU A 10 -1.84 -3.99 6.16
C LEU A 10 -3.00 -4.20 7.13
N LYS A 11 -3.21 -5.43 7.61
CA LYS A 11 -4.20 -5.72 8.64
C LYS A 11 -3.87 -5.02 9.95
N GLN A 12 -2.60 -5.01 10.37
CA GLN A 12 -2.18 -4.28 11.56
C GLN A 12 -2.37 -2.77 11.38
N ALA A 13 -1.97 -2.23 10.23
CA ALA A 13 -2.14 -0.83 9.91
C ALA A 13 -3.63 -0.42 9.96
N SER A 14 -4.54 -1.27 9.47
CA SER A 14 -5.98 -0.98 9.50
C SER A 14 -6.58 -0.92 10.91
N ALA A 15 -5.93 -1.56 11.88
CA ALA A 15 -6.35 -1.58 13.29
C ALA A 15 -5.66 -0.50 14.14
N ASP A 16 -4.63 0.18 13.60
CA ASP A 16 -3.85 1.21 14.28
C ASP A 16 -3.92 2.54 13.48
N PRO A 17 -4.66 3.54 13.96
CA PRO A 17 -4.80 4.83 13.28
C PRO A 17 -3.46 5.54 13.04
N ALA A 18 -2.52 5.45 13.97
CA ALA A 18 -1.21 6.10 13.83
C ALA A 18 -0.36 5.41 12.76
N LEU A 19 -0.47 4.09 12.64
CA LEU A 19 0.17 3.34 11.57
C LEU A 19 -0.51 3.58 10.23
N THR A 20 -1.85 3.65 10.20
CA THR A 20 -2.62 4.04 9.01
C THR A 20 -2.12 5.36 8.43
N ASP A 21 -1.93 6.39 9.28
CA ASP A 21 -1.46 7.70 8.82
C ASP A 21 -0.03 7.64 8.26
N LYS A 22 0.86 6.84 8.87
CA LYS A 22 2.22 6.62 8.36
C LYS A 22 2.21 5.90 7.01
N VAL A 23 1.37 4.89 6.85
CA VAL A 23 1.26 4.17 5.58
C VAL A 23 0.64 5.06 4.49
N LYS A 24 -0.34 5.89 4.84
CA LYS A 24 -0.90 6.90 3.94
C LYS A 24 0.07 8.00 3.55
N ALA A 25 1.00 8.33 4.44
CA ALA A 25 2.04 9.31 4.17
C ALA A 25 3.17 8.75 3.29
N ALA A 26 3.35 7.43 3.22
CA ALA A 26 4.37 6.80 2.38
C ALA A 26 4.10 7.10 0.89
N ARG A 27 5.14 7.59 0.21
CA ARG A 27 5.13 7.99 -1.19
C ARG A 27 5.89 7.02 -2.08
N SER A 28 6.69 6.13 -1.49
CA SER A 28 7.52 5.14 -2.19
C SER A 28 7.47 3.75 -1.57
N ALA A 29 7.85 2.73 -2.36
CA ALA A 29 7.86 1.35 -1.90
C ALA A 29 8.88 1.16 -0.78
N GLU A 30 10.00 1.87 -0.85
CA GLU A 30 11.06 1.93 0.15
C GLU A 30 10.55 2.52 1.47
N GLU A 31 9.78 3.60 1.43
CA GLU A 31 9.17 4.17 2.64
C GLU A 31 8.15 3.21 3.26
N LEU A 32 7.33 2.53 2.44
CA LEU A 32 6.41 1.51 2.95
C LEU A 32 7.17 0.34 3.60
N ILE A 33 8.26 -0.11 2.98
CA ILE A 33 9.12 -1.18 3.52
C ILE A 33 9.73 -0.74 4.86
N GLN A 34 10.18 0.51 4.97
CA GLN A 34 10.73 1.05 6.20
C GLN A 34 9.67 1.10 7.31
N VAL A 35 8.47 1.63 7.01
CA VAL A 35 7.35 1.65 7.98
C VAL A 35 6.96 0.24 8.40
N ALA A 36 6.96 -0.73 7.48
CA ALA A 36 6.70 -2.12 7.81
C ALA A 36 7.80 -2.72 8.70
N ALA A 37 9.07 -2.45 8.38
CA ALA A 37 10.23 -2.92 9.15
C ALA A 37 10.23 -2.36 10.59
N ASP A 38 9.90 -1.07 10.76
CA ASP A 38 9.75 -0.42 12.06
C ASP A 38 8.66 -1.07 12.93
N HIS A 39 7.71 -1.75 12.29
CA HIS A 39 6.61 -2.48 12.93
C HIS A 39 6.81 -4.02 12.93
N GLY A 40 8.02 -4.49 12.63
CA GLY A 40 8.40 -5.91 12.70
C GLY A 40 7.99 -6.76 11.50
N HIS A 41 7.60 -6.13 10.39
CA HIS A 41 7.24 -6.82 9.15
C HIS A 41 8.33 -6.66 8.10
N GLU A 42 8.87 -7.79 7.63
CA GLU A 42 9.81 -7.78 6.52
C GLU A 42 9.05 -7.83 5.19
N LEU A 43 9.17 -6.76 4.41
CA LEU A 43 8.64 -6.63 3.07
C LEU A 43 9.77 -6.55 2.04
N HIS A 44 9.50 -7.04 0.82
CA HIS A 44 10.42 -6.90 -0.29
C HIS A 44 9.83 -5.97 -1.35
N HIS A 45 10.70 -5.16 -1.96
CA HIS A 45 10.34 -4.22 -3.02
C HIS A 45 9.49 -4.86 -4.13
N ALA A 46 9.91 -6.02 -4.65
CA ALA A 46 9.17 -6.74 -5.68
C ALA A 46 7.72 -7.12 -5.29
N THR A 47 7.45 -7.28 -3.99
CA THR A 47 6.13 -7.67 -3.47
C THR A 47 5.21 -6.49 -3.36
N VAL A 48 5.76 -5.38 -2.85
CA VAL A 48 5.08 -4.10 -2.76
C VAL A 48 4.70 -3.60 -4.16
N VAL A 49 5.64 -3.65 -5.11
CA VAL A 49 5.38 -3.30 -6.52
C VAL A 49 4.35 -4.23 -7.16
N ARG A 50 4.47 -5.54 -6.96
CA ARG A 50 3.51 -6.51 -7.51
C ARG A 50 2.09 -6.29 -6.98
N HIS A 51 1.95 -5.99 -5.70
CA HIS A 51 0.66 -5.68 -5.10
C HIS A 51 0.05 -4.41 -5.70
N ASN A 52 0.85 -3.35 -5.85
CA ASN A 52 0.40 -2.10 -6.48
C ASN A 52 -0.09 -2.33 -7.92
N LEU A 53 0.72 -3.04 -8.73
CA LEU A 53 0.34 -3.37 -10.12
C LEU A 53 -0.92 -4.24 -10.20
N HIS A 54 -1.10 -5.17 -9.25
CA HIS A 54 -2.30 -6.00 -9.19
C HIS A 54 -3.55 -5.16 -8.88
N ASN A 55 -3.47 -4.21 -7.96
CA ASN A 55 -4.57 -3.29 -7.66
C ASN A 55 -4.90 -2.41 -8.87
N MET A 56 -3.88 -1.88 -9.55
CA MET A 56 -4.07 -1.09 -10.78
C MET A 56 -4.73 -1.89 -11.90
N ALA A 57 -4.41 -3.19 -12.03
CA ALA A 57 -5.00 -4.05 -13.05
C ALA A 57 -6.51 -4.30 -12.81
N GLY A 58 -7.01 -4.10 -11.60
CA GLY A 58 -8.43 -4.19 -11.25
C GLY A 58 -9.21 -2.89 -11.37
N MET A 59 -8.53 -1.77 -11.63
CA MET A 59 -9.15 -0.45 -11.75
C MET A 59 -9.62 -0.19 -13.19
N SER A 60 -10.74 0.52 -13.33
CA SER A 60 -11.22 1.02 -14.61
C SER A 60 -10.35 2.16 -15.14
N ASP A 61 -10.38 2.40 -16.46
CA ASP A 61 -9.66 3.51 -17.10
C ASP A 61 -9.99 4.87 -16.46
N GLN A 62 -11.23 5.04 -15.97
CA GLN A 62 -11.67 6.25 -15.28
C GLN A 62 -11.02 6.38 -13.89
N GLU A 63 -10.98 5.30 -13.11
CA GLU A 63 -10.27 5.26 -11.83
C GLU A 63 -8.77 5.49 -12.02
N ILE A 64 -8.15 4.88 -13.03
CA ILE A 64 -6.72 5.09 -13.38
C ILE A 64 -6.47 6.55 -13.78
N THR A 65 -7.40 7.18 -14.50
CA THR A 65 -7.28 8.60 -14.90
C THR A 65 -7.42 9.54 -13.71
N GLU A 66 -8.33 9.27 -12.78
CA GLU A 66 -8.48 10.01 -11.52
C GLU A 66 -7.26 9.82 -10.60
N LEU A 67 -6.68 8.62 -10.64
CA LEU A 67 -5.40 8.30 -10.02
C LEU A 67 -4.21 8.99 -10.71
N GLY A 68 -4.30 9.33 -12.01
CA GLY A 68 -3.24 9.89 -12.84
C GLY A 68 -2.26 10.86 -12.13
N ASN A 69 -2.75 12.02 -11.67
CA ASN A 69 -1.90 13.03 -10.99
C ASN A 69 -1.41 12.58 -9.59
N LYS A 70 -1.98 11.50 -9.04
CA LYS A 70 -1.69 10.94 -7.73
C LYS A 70 -0.85 9.65 -7.79
N ILE A 71 -0.72 8.99 -8.95
CA ILE A 71 0.03 7.72 -9.12
C ILE A 71 1.51 7.87 -8.75
N PHE A 72 2.08 9.06 -9.00
CA PHE A 72 3.45 9.39 -8.59
C PHE A 72 3.59 9.78 -7.12
N GLU A 73 2.48 10.07 -6.42
CA GLU A 73 2.48 10.55 -5.05
C GLU A 73 1.78 9.62 -4.05
N GLN A 74 0.90 8.68 -4.42
CA GLN A 74 -0.09 8.12 -3.47
C GLN A 74 -0.20 6.60 -3.42
N ASN A 75 0.61 5.84 -4.17
CA ASN A 75 0.44 4.39 -4.32
C ASN A 75 0.81 3.52 -3.10
N PHE A 76 0.88 4.11 -1.90
CA PHE A 76 0.88 3.37 -0.64
C PHE A 76 -0.25 3.76 0.31
N GLY A 77 -0.96 4.87 0.06
CA GLY A 77 -2.07 5.32 0.90
C GLY A 77 -3.44 4.76 0.55
N ASP A 78 -3.64 4.27 -0.67
CA ASP A 78 -4.92 3.71 -1.12
C ASP A 78 -5.22 2.30 -0.58
N VAL A 79 -4.31 1.71 0.21
CA VAL A 79 -4.58 0.46 0.92
C VAL A 79 -5.66 0.61 2.02
N PHE A 80 -6.11 1.84 2.31
CA PHE A 80 -7.08 2.12 3.37
C PHE A 80 -8.40 2.72 2.92
N ILE A 81 -8.61 2.98 1.62
CA ILE A 81 -9.92 3.45 1.15
C ILE A 81 -10.77 2.21 0.89
N GLY A 82 -11.40 1.75 1.97
CA GLY A 82 -12.26 0.58 1.99
C GLY A 82 -13.25 0.56 0.84
N ARG A 83 -13.03 -0.37 -0.09
CA ARG A 83 -14.06 -0.95 -0.93
C ARG A 83 -13.90 -2.45 -0.88
N PHE A 84 -14.33 -3.03 0.25
CA PHE A 84 -14.69 -4.44 0.31
C PHE A 84 -15.94 -4.61 -0.57
N ILE A 85 -15.76 -5.14 -1.77
CA ILE A 85 -16.81 -5.80 -2.54
C ILE A 85 -16.22 -7.13 -3.02
#